data_AF-A0A820P7R4-F1
#
_entry.id   AF-A0A820P7R4-F1
#
_cell.length_a   1.000
_cell.length_b   1.000
_cell.length_c   1.000
_cell.angle_alpha   90.00
_cell.angle_beta   90.00
_cell.angle_gamma   90.00
#
_symmetry.space_group_name_H-M   'P 1'
#
loop_
_entity.id
_entity.type
_entity.pdbx_description
1 polymer ?
#
loop_
_entity_poly.entity_id
_entity_poly.type
_entity_poly.pdbx_seq_one_letter_code
_entity_poly.pdbx_strand_id
1 'polypeptide(L)'
;LIDRAVKTARIGYLQRCLMKHLEGFVVNYDLTVRDSDGSVIQFQYCEDGLAVEKCTYLKEQYYPFLIANQSTILGQDEYSRIVDICGSTKEKPIIKTFKKIRAWRKKTRFLNFI
;
A
#
# COMPACT_ATOMS: atom_id res chain seq x y z
N LEU A 1 -2.30 8.04 -39.44
CA LEU A 1 -1.88 9.36 -38.87
C LEU A 1 -3.07 10.13 -38.29
N ILE A 2 -4.18 10.25 -39.02
CA ILE A 2 -5.39 10.99 -38.60
C ILE A 2 -6.02 10.41 -37.32
N ASP A 3 -6.17 9.08 -37.20
CA ASP A 3 -6.75 8.46 -36.00
C ASP A 3 -5.99 8.75 -34.70
N ARG A 4 -4.66 8.90 -34.79
CA ARG A 4 -3.84 9.24 -33.62
C ARG A 4 -4.11 10.68 -33.19
N ALA A 5 -4.23 11.61 -34.14
CA ALA A 5 -4.55 13.00 -33.85
C ALA A 5 -5.96 13.15 -33.25
N VAL A 6 -6.96 12.46 -33.81
CA VAL A 6 -8.35 12.48 -33.31
C VAL A 6 -8.44 11.86 -31.90
N LYS A 7 -7.77 10.74 -31.65
CA LYS A 7 -7.71 10.14 -30.30
C LYS A 7 -7.02 11.07 -29.30
N THR A 8 -5.94 11.72 -29.70
CA THR A 8 -5.20 12.67 -28.84
C THR A 8 -6.05 13.89 -28.49
N ALA A 9 -6.74 14.49 -29.47
CA ALA A 9 -7.61 15.63 -29.25
C ALA A 9 -8.76 15.30 -28.27
N ARG A 10 -9.37 14.12 -28.41
CA ARG A 10 -10.46 13.68 -27.53
C ARG A 10 -9.99 13.43 -26.10
N ILE A 11 -8.82 12.80 -25.92
CA ILE A 11 -8.25 12.55 -24.58
C ILE A 11 -7.85 13.86 -23.91
N GLY A 12 -7.21 14.79 -24.65
CA GLY A 12 -6.79 16.07 -24.10
C GLY A 12 -7.95 16.95 -23.63
N TYR A 13 -9.05 16.97 -24.39
CA TYR A 13 -10.26 17.69 -23.99
C TYR A 13 -10.84 17.11 -22.70
N LEU A 14 -10.98 15.77 -22.61
CA LEU A 14 -11.48 15.11 -21.42
C LEU A 14 -10.58 15.38 -20.20
N GLN A 15 -9.27 15.29 -20.37
CA GLN A 15 -8.31 15.58 -19.31
C GLN A 15 -8.46 17.00 -18.78
N ARG A 16 -8.62 18.01 -19.66
CA ARG A 16 -8.81 19.40 -19.24
C ARG A 16 -10.10 19.60 -18.47
N CYS A 17 -11.20 19.00 -18.93
CA CYS A 17 -12.47 19.04 -18.23
C CYS A 17 -12.34 18.45 -16.82
N LEU A 18 -11.73 17.27 -16.69
CA LEU A 18 -11.53 16.62 -15.39
C LEU A 18 -10.63 17.45 -14.48
N MET A 19 -9.49 17.92 -15.00
CA MET A 19 -8.54 18.70 -14.22
C MET A 19 -9.16 20.00 -13.70
N LYS A 20 -9.99 20.68 -14.50
CA LYS A 20 -10.67 21.91 -14.07
C LYS A 20 -11.74 21.71 -13.01
N HIS A 21 -12.42 20.56 -13.00
CA HIS A 21 -13.39 20.27 -11.94
C HIS A 21 -12.72 19.75 -10.66
N LEU A 22 -11.52 19.16 -10.76
CA LEU A 22 -10.80 18.56 -9.63
C LEU A 22 -9.69 19.45 -9.06
N GLU A 23 -9.44 20.64 -9.62
CA GLU A 23 -8.34 21.51 -9.16
C GLU A 23 -8.53 22.07 -7.75
N GLY A 24 -9.78 22.14 -7.26
CA GLY A 24 -10.11 22.63 -5.92
C GLY A 24 -10.03 21.59 -4.81
N PHE A 25 -9.76 20.32 -5.13
CA PHE A 25 -9.82 19.23 -4.15
C PHE A 25 -8.53 19.16 -3.34
N VAL A 26 -8.65 19.26 -2.02
CA VAL A 26 -7.50 19.22 -1.09
C VAL A 26 -7.79 18.27 0.07
N VAL A 27 -6.75 17.59 0.55
CA VAL A 27 -6.80 16.79 1.77
C VAL A 27 -6.55 17.71 2.97
N ASN A 28 -7.52 17.81 3.86
CA ASN A 28 -7.43 18.60 5.08
C ASN A 28 -6.69 17.82 6.19
N TYR A 29 -6.27 18.52 7.24
CA TYR A 29 -5.58 17.92 8.40
C TYR A 29 -6.40 16.85 9.13
N ASP A 30 -7.72 16.84 8.96
CA ASP A 30 -8.64 15.83 9.48
C ASP A 30 -8.73 14.58 8.58
N LEU A 31 -7.85 14.46 7.59
CA LEU A 31 -7.80 13.40 6.57
C LEU A 31 -8.98 13.37 5.59
N THR A 32 -9.92 14.32 5.70
CA THR A 32 -11.04 14.45 4.77
C THR A 32 -10.60 15.14 3.48
N VAL A 33 -11.18 14.72 2.36
CA VAL A 33 -11.03 15.40 1.06
C VAL A 33 -12.16 16.40 0.93
N ARG A 34 -11.80 17.68 0.83
CA ARG A 34 -12.75 18.79 0.72
C ARG A 34 -12.57 19.56 -0.57
N ASP A 35 -13.67 20.13 -1.03
CA ASP A 35 -13.64 21.14 -2.09
C ASP A 35 -13.22 22.51 -1.51
N SER A 36 -12.90 23.44 -2.39
CA SER A 36 -12.58 24.83 -2.09
C SER A 36 -13.67 25.56 -1.28
N ASP A 37 -14.94 25.17 -1.44
CA ASP A 37 -16.08 25.69 -0.68
C ASP A 37 -16.20 25.10 0.74
N GLY A 38 -15.33 24.16 1.12
CA GLY A 38 -15.32 23.49 2.43
C GLY A 38 -16.24 22.28 2.55
N SER A 39 -17.00 21.97 1.50
CA SER A 39 -17.83 20.76 1.39
C SER A 39 -16.99 19.49 1.41
N VAL A 40 -17.41 18.50 2.20
CA VAL A 40 -16.71 17.20 2.32
C VAL A 40 -17.15 16.28 1.17
N ILE A 41 -16.18 15.81 0.39
CA ILE A 41 -16.40 14.89 -0.74
C ILE A 41 -16.11 13.46 -0.31
N GLN A 42 -15.02 13.25 0.41
CA GLN A 42 -14.64 11.95 0.97
C GLN A 42 -14.16 12.11 2.41
N PHE A 43 -14.51 11.15 3.27
CA PHE A 43 -14.05 11.14 4.66
C PHE A 43 -12.57 10.75 4.81
N GLN A 44 -12.06 9.95 3.89
CA GLN A 44 -10.67 9.49 3.90
C GLN A 44 -10.21 9.29 2.46
N TYR A 45 -9.04 9.84 2.12
CA TYR A 45 -8.43 9.67 0.80
C TYR A 45 -8.24 8.18 0.49
N CYS A 46 -8.70 7.71 -0.68
CA CYS A 46 -8.60 6.31 -1.10
C CYS A 46 -9.23 5.29 -0.12
N GLU A 47 -10.09 5.73 0.81
CA GLU A 47 -10.67 4.93 1.91
C GLU A 47 -9.65 4.34 2.92
N ASP A 48 -8.35 4.33 2.59
CA ASP A 48 -7.25 3.83 3.42
C ASP A 48 -6.32 4.93 3.93
N GLY A 49 -6.44 6.15 3.40
CA GLY A 49 -5.60 7.31 3.74
C GLY A 49 -4.17 7.16 3.23
N LEU A 50 -3.91 6.22 2.33
CA LEU A 50 -2.58 5.93 1.84
C LEU A 50 -2.28 6.70 0.56
N ALA A 51 -1.03 7.17 0.47
CA ALA A 51 -0.56 7.86 -0.71
C ALA A 51 -0.03 6.84 -1.74
N VAL A 52 -0.49 6.95 -2.98
CA VAL A 52 -0.25 5.98 -4.05
C VAL A 52 1.26 5.75 -4.27
N GLU A 53 2.08 6.79 -4.14
CA GLU A 53 3.52 6.72 -4.33
C GLU A 53 4.22 5.87 -3.26
N LYS A 54 3.68 5.83 -2.04
CA LYS A 54 4.23 5.05 -0.92
C LYS A 54 3.77 3.60 -0.92
N CYS A 55 2.66 3.31 -1.59
CA CYS A 55 2.06 1.97 -1.63
C CYS A 55 2.68 1.01 -2.66
N THR A 56 3.65 1.45 -3.45
CA THR A 56 4.22 0.64 -4.54
C THR A 56 4.72 -0.74 -4.06
N TYR A 57 5.33 -0.78 -2.88
CA TYR A 57 5.88 -2.01 -2.28
C TYR A 57 4.89 -2.76 -1.37
N LEU A 58 3.68 -2.22 -1.16
CA LEU A 58 2.64 -2.83 -0.32
C LEU A 58 1.84 -3.92 -1.07
N LYS A 59 2.42 -4.52 -2.11
CA LYS A 59 1.83 -5.64 -2.84
C LYS A 59 2.55 -6.92 -2.47
N GLU A 60 1.83 -8.03 -2.44
CA GLU A 60 2.34 -9.35 -2.02
C GLU A 60 3.62 -9.76 -2.75
N GLN A 61 3.73 -9.40 -4.04
CA GLN A 61 4.90 -9.68 -4.88
C GLN A 61 6.20 -9.04 -4.35
N TYR A 62 6.12 -7.91 -3.65
CA TYR A 62 7.27 -7.16 -3.16
C TYR A 62 7.56 -7.41 -1.67
N TYR A 63 6.76 -8.22 -0.98
CA TYR A 63 7.01 -8.57 0.42
C TYR A 63 8.37 -9.24 0.65
N PRO A 64 8.86 -10.17 -0.20
CA PRO A 64 10.20 -10.74 -0.01
C PRO A 64 11.30 -9.68 -0.05
N PHE A 65 11.14 -8.64 -0.89
CA PHE A 65 12.08 -7.52 -0.97
C PHE A 65 12.08 -6.67 0.30
N LEU A 66 10.89 -6.36 0.84
CA LEU A 66 10.77 -5.62 2.10
C LEU A 66 11.35 -6.39 3.29
N ILE A 67 11.11 -7.71 3.34
CA ILE A 67 11.64 -8.59 4.39
C ILE A 67 13.16 -8.68 4.30
N ALA A 68 13.73 -8.78 3.09
CA ALA A 68 15.17 -8.82 2.90
C ALA A 68 15.86 -7.52 3.37
N ASN A 69 15.21 -6.37 3.18
CA ASN A 69 15.74 -5.05 3.55
C ASN A 69 15.24 -4.53 4.90
N GLN A 70 14.60 -5.38 5.71
CA GLN A 70 13.95 -4.97 6.95
C GLN A 70 14.90 -4.26 7.93
N SER A 71 16.17 -4.67 7.99
CA SER A 71 17.17 -4.12 8.92
C SER A 71 17.61 -2.70 8.57
N THR A 72 17.38 -2.28 7.32
CA THR A 72 17.67 -0.92 6.85
C THR A 72 16.47 0.00 7.02
N ILE A 73 15.26 -0.57 6.95
CA ILE A 73 14.00 0.16 7.04
C ILE A 73 13.60 0.41 8.50
N LEU A 74 13.84 -0.55 9.38
CA LEU A 74 13.45 -0.51 10.78
C LEU A 74 14.68 -0.48 11.68
N GLY A 75 14.70 0.45 12.64
CA GLY A 75 15.67 0.40 13.73
C GLY A 75 15.50 -0.86 14.57
N GLN A 76 16.59 -1.31 15.21
CA GLN A 76 16.59 -2.53 16.05
C GLN A 76 15.48 -2.52 17.12
N ASP A 77 15.22 -1.34 17.70
CA ASP A 77 14.21 -1.14 18.75
C ASP A 77 12.79 -0.95 18.21
N GLU A 78 12.63 -0.61 16.93
CA GLU A 78 11.32 -0.43 16.31
C GLU A 78 10.74 -1.75 15.83
N TYR A 79 11.60 -2.67 15.38
CA TYR A 79 11.18 -4.00 14.96
C TYR A 79 10.48 -4.76 16.10
N SER A 80 11.05 -4.74 17.32
CA SER A 80 10.45 -5.38 18.49
C SER A 80 9.09 -4.76 18.83
N ARG A 81 9.01 -3.41 18.86
CA ARG A 81 7.75 -2.68 19.10
C ARG A 81 6.67 -3.02 18.08
N ILE A 82 7.00 -3.06 16.80
CA ILE A 82 6.04 -3.38 15.72
C ILE A 82 5.58 -4.83 15.83
N VAL A 83 6.48 -5.76 16.14
CA VAL A 83 6.12 -7.17 16.35
C VAL A 83 5.23 -7.34 17.59
N ASP A 84 5.42 -6.53 18.63
CA ASP A 84 4.58 -6.56 19.83
C ASP A 84 3.19 -5.94 19.57
N ILE A 85 3.14 -4.81 18.86
CA ILE A 85 1.89 -4.14 18.47
C ILE A 85 1.09 -4.99 17.47
N CYS A 86 1.74 -5.48 16.42
CA CYS A 86 1.13 -6.31 15.39
C CYS A 86 0.85 -7.74 15.90
N GLY A 87 1.65 -8.23 16.86
CA GLY A 87 1.46 -9.50 17.55
C GLY A 87 0.27 -9.51 18.52
N SER A 88 -0.36 -8.37 18.78
CA SER A 88 -1.66 -8.28 19.45
C SER A 88 -2.77 -8.98 18.65
N THR A 89 -2.61 -9.14 17.33
CA THR A 89 -3.54 -9.89 16.49
C THR A 89 -3.32 -11.40 16.63
N LYS A 90 -3.77 -11.95 17.77
CA LYS A 90 -3.86 -13.40 18.05
C LYS A 90 -4.92 -14.10 17.18
N GLU A 91 -4.93 -13.85 15.89
CA GLU A 91 -5.84 -14.56 14.99
C GLU A 91 -5.34 -16.00 14.78
N LYS A 92 -6.19 -16.96 15.19
CA LYS A 92 -6.00 -18.41 15.03
C LYS A 92 -5.49 -18.84 13.64
N PRO A 93 -5.92 -18.27 12.49
CA PRO A 93 -5.40 -18.65 11.17
C PRO A 93 -3.90 -18.34 11.00
N ILE A 94 -3.45 -17.16 11.43
CA ILE A 94 -2.07 -16.71 11.26
C ILE A 94 -1.11 -17.63 12.04
N ILE A 95 -1.46 -17.98 13.27
CA ILE A 95 -0.69 -18.90 14.13
C ILE A 95 -0.58 -20.30 13.50
N LYS A 96 -1.64 -20.80 12.84
CA LYS A 96 -1.61 -22.08 12.13
C LYS A 96 -0.65 -22.03 10.94
N THR A 97 -0.65 -20.93 10.18
CA THR A 97 0.27 -20.71 9.06
C THR A 97 1.72 -20.65 9.53
N PHE A 98 2.02 -19.92 10.61
CA PHE A 98 3.37 -19.89 11.22
C PHE A 98 3.82 -21.28 11.72
N LYS A 99 2.94 -22.08 12.32
CA LYS A 99 3.25 -23.46 12.72
C LYS A 99 3.58 -24.34 11.51
N LYS A 100 2.83 -24.21 10.41
CA LYS A 100 3.10 -24.93 9.15
C LYS A 100 4.44 -24.52 8.55
N ILE A 101 4.75 -23.22 8.49
CA ILE A 101 6.04 -22.70 7.98
C ILE A 101 7.20 -23.22 8.84
N ARG A 102 7.07 -23.24 10.17
CA ARG A 102 8.09 -23.77 11.08
C ARG A 102 8.30 -25.28 10.92
N ALA A 103 7.24 -26.05 10.75
CA ALA A 103 7.31 -27.49 10.49
C ALA A 103 7.96 -27.79 9.14
N TRP A 104 7.61 -27.02 8.11
CA TRP A 104 8.24 -27.12 6.79
C TRP A 104 9.73 -26.80 6.85
N ARG A 105 10.14 -25.68 7.48
CA ARG A 105 11.57 -25.34 7.65
C ARG A 105 12.36 -26.43 8.36
N LYS A 106 11.80 -27.10 9.38
CA LYS A 106 12.46 -28.25 10.03
C LYS A 106 12.66 -29.41 9.06
N LYS A 107 11.63 -29.74 8.26
CA LYS A 107 11.70 -30.81 7.26
C LYS A 107 12.72 -30.50 6.15
N THR A 108 12.77 -29.26 5.67
CA THR A 108 13.69 -28.84 4.61
C THR A 108 15.15 -28.72 5.09
N ARG A 109 15.39 -28.42 6.38
CA ARG A 109 16.75 -28.36 6.94
C ARG A 109 17.45 -29.74 6.97
N PHE A 110 16.69 -30.83 6.93
CA PHE A 110 17.22 -32.19 6.78
C PHE A 110 17.57 -32.58 5.33
N LEU A 111 17.10 -31.81 4.34
CA LEU A 111 17.32 -32.08 2.91
C LEU A 111 18.52 -31.32 2.32
N ASN A 112 19.06 -30.32 3.03
CA ASN A 112 20.24 -29.54 2.60
C ASN A 112 21.55 -30.02 3.25
N PHE A 113 21.58 -31.25 3.78
CA PHE A 113 22.78 -31.88 4.39
C PHE A 113 23.08 -33.29 3.83
N ILE A 114 22.50 -33.62 2.67
CA ILE A 114 22.90 -34.72 1.78
C ILE A 114 23.15 -34.08 0.41
#